data_AF-A0A7V1XW50-F1
#
_entry.id   AF-A0A7V1XW50-F1
#
_cell.length_a   1.000
_cell.length_b   1.000
_cell.length_c   1.000
_cell.angle_alpha   90.00
_cell.angle_beta   90.00
_cell.angle_gamma   90.00
#
_symmetry.space_group_name_H-M   'P 1'
#
loop_
_entity.id
_entity.type
_entity.pdbx_description
1 polymer ?
#
loop_
_entity_poly.entity_id
_entity_poly.type
_entity_poly.pdbx_seq_one_letter_code
_entity_poly.pdbx_strand_id
1 'polypeptide(L)'
;NEFEPAAAAYAELAQRFTEGKYGSSAHWKSAWLQYRMGRLAEARTAMDRHIAQFPASSEVPNALYWRGRIAEAEGDIQKARSCYQKLNERFRNYYYAMQARERLREIKLAPVADDPSFARIPSAPDPATIFAPSDDVTDIRLSKARLLSNAAMFDQAQKELEAAAKDKNNRWVFGEMVKLQQAAGKPHVALQTLKRAYPSYFAIEVSSLPRPMLETLFPRPWWEEVKRNAEANSLDPYLVASLIRQESEFNPMAISHANAYGLMQLLPKVGRQVARDVKLRPFSTARLLEPQANLKLGTRYFRQMVDEHDGTVEYALAAYNAGAHRVTAWRASGPYRDMPEFIESIPFTETREYVQAIVRNMDVYKRIYAREVAESN
;
A
#
# COMPACT_ATOMS: atom_id res chain seq x y z
N ASN A 1 9.26 4.22 26.00
CA ASN A 1 8.48 5.05 26.93
C ASN A 1 9.04 6.47 27.11
N GLU A 2 9.89 6.98 26.21
CA GLU A 2 10.43 8.35 26.30
C GLU A 2 9.91 9.22 25.15
N PHE A 3 8.61 9.53 25.16
CA PHE A 3 8.01 10.34 24.09
C PHE A 3 8.53 11.77 24.06
N GLU A 4 8.81 12.37 25.22
CA GLU A 4 9.23 13.76 25.32
C GLU A 4 10.66 13.99 24.76
N PRO A 5 11.70 13.24 25.19
CA PRO A 5 13.02 13.33 24.56
C PRO A 5 12.99 13.03 23.05
N ALA A 6 12.19 12.05 22.62
CA ALA A 6 12.04 11.72 21.21
C ALA A 6 11.36 12.84 20.41
N ALA A 7 10.31 13.46 20.96
CA ALA A 7 9.61 14.57 20.30
C ALA A 7 10.52 15.78 20.12
N ALA A 8 11.35 16.08 21.13
CA ALA A 8 12.34 17.14 21.07
C ALA A 8 13.42 16.87 20.01
N ALA A 9 13.99 15.65 19.99
CA ALA A 9 15.00 15.27 19.00
C ALA A 9 14.45 15.34 17.55
N TYR A 10 13.21 14.88 17.33
CA TYR A 10 12.57 14.98 16.01
C TYR A 10 12.25 16.44 15.62
N ALA A 11 11.84 17.28 16.58
CA ALA A 11 11.62 18.69 16.32
C ALA A 11 12.92 19.40 15.91
N GLU A 12 14.02 19.14 16.62
CA GLU A 12 15.35 19.68 16.29
C GLU A 12 15.81 19.24 14.89
N LEU A 13 15.65 17.95 14.57
CA LEU A 13 15.99 17.42 13.25
C LEU A 13 15.17 18.11 12.14
N ALA A 14 13.86 18.27 12.33
CA ALA A 14 12.98 18.93 11.38
C ALA A 14 13.35 20.42 11.19
N GLN A 15 13.71 21.11 12.27
CA GLN A 15 14.09 22.52 12.24
C GLN A 15 15.43 22.74 11.53
N ARG A 16 16.45 21.93 11.86
CA ARG A 16 17.79 22.08 11.29
C ARG A 16 17.90 21.61 9.84
N PHE A 17 17.12 20.59 9.48
CA PHE A 17 17.19 19.93 8.17
C PHE A 17 15.83 19.89 7.49
N THR A 18 15.15 21.04 7.42
CA THR A 18 13.82 21.17 6.82
C THR A 18 13.76 20.62 5.40
N GLU A 19 14.72 20.96 4.55
CA GLU A 19 14.80 20.47 3.16
C GLU A 19 15.53 19.11 3.04
N GLY A 20 15.98 18.56 4.16
CA GLY A 20 16.68 17.28 4.20
C GLY A 20 15.74 16.12 3.92
N LYS A 21 16.31 14.99 3.49
CA LYS A 21 15.58 13.73 3.19
C LYS A 21 14.58 13.31 4.28
N TYR A 22 14.89 13.61 5.55
CA TYR A 22 14.07 13.22 6.70
C TYR A 22 13.28 14.37 7.31
N GLY A 23 13.36 15.60 6.78
CA GLY A 23 12.78 16.81 7.37
C GLY A 23 11.27 16.68 7.60
N SER A 24 10.51 16.30 6.56
CA SER A 24 9.05 16.11 6.66
C SER A 24 8.70 14.99 7.65
N SER A 25 9.36 13.84 7.54
CA SER A 25 9.08 12.67 8.39
C SER A 25 9.41 12.94 9.86
N ALA A 26 10.47 13.69 10.15
CA ALA A 26 10.84 14.11 11.49
C ALA A 26 9.80 15.08 12.07
N HIS A 27 9.36 16.05 11.26
CA HIS A 27 8.31 16.97 11.66
C HIS A 27 7.00 16.23 11.98
N TRP A 28 6.60 15.26 11.14
CA TRP A 28 5.43 14.43 11.38
C TRP A 28 5.55 13.62 12.68
N LYS A 29 6.69 12.95 12.90
CA LYS A 29 6.92 12.18 14.13
C LYS A 29 6.85 13.05 15.38
N SER A 30 7.40 14.26 15.35
CA SER A 30 7.28 15.19 16.47
C SER A 30 5.81 15.55 16.74
N ALA A 31 5.05 15.91 15.69
CA ALA A 31 3.62 16.21 15.80
C ALA A 31 2.81 15.02 16.38
N TRP A 32 3.08 13.81 15.89
CA TRP A 32 2.44 12.59 16.38
C TRP A 32 2.77 12.29 17.85
N LEU A 33 4.00 12.53 18.28
CA LEU A 33 4.38 12.32 19.68
C LEU A 33 3.70 13.34 20.61
N GLN A 34 3.49 14.59 20.19
CA GLN A 34 2.66 15.53 20.96
C GLN A 34 1.25 14.97 21.18
N TYR A 35 0.65 14.42 20.12
CA TYR A 35 -0.66 13.78 20.20
C TYR A 35 -0.67 12.59 21.17
N ARG A 36 0.35 11.72 21.11
CA ARG A 36 0.50 10.58 22.03
C ARG A 36 0.76 10.98 23.48
N MET A 37 1.27 12.18 23.73
CA MET A 37 1.43 12.75 25.07
C MET A 37 0.16 13.45 25.57
N GLY A 38 -0.94 13.47 24.80
CA GLY A 38 -2.17 14.18 25.15
C GLY A 38 -2.10 15.71 24.96
N ARG A 39 -1.00 16.21 24.40
CA ARG A 39 -0.74 17.63 24.10
C ARG A 39 -1.45 18.03 22.81
N LEU A 40 -2.79 18.02 22.83
CA LEU A 40 -3.63 18.16 21.63
C LEU A 40 -3.47 19.52 20.96
N ALA A 41 -3.29 20.60 21.72
CA ALA A 41 -3.11 21.94 21.17
C ALA A 41 -1.79 22.08 20.39
N GLU A 42 -0.71 21.51 20.94
CA GLU A 42 0.60 21.44 20.28
C GLU A 42 0.53 20.52 19.05
N ALA A 43 -0.08 19.35 19.19
CA ALA A 43 -0.27 18.41 18.08
C ALA A 43 -1.03 19.05 16.92
N ARG A 44 -2.15 19.72 17.21
CA ARG A 44 -2.96 20.44 16.24
C ARG A 44 -2.15 21.48 15.46
N THR A 45 -1.42 22.32 16.19
CA THR A 45 -0.57 23.37 15.63
C THR A 45 0.53 22.78 14.75
N ALA A 46 1.16 21.69 15.21
CA ALA A 46 2.19 20.99 14.46
C ALA A 46 1.61 20.31 13.20
N MET A 47 0.41 19.73 13.26
CA MET A 47 -0.24 19.13 12.09
C MET A 47 -0.62 20.18 11.03
N ASP A 48 -1.19 21.32 11.45
CA ASP A 48 -1.49 22.43 10.54
C ASP A 48 -0.20 22.97 9.87
N ARG A 49 0.88 23.13 10.65
CA ARG A 49 2.20 23.51 10.11
C ARG A 49 2.75 22.48 9.13
N HIS A 50 2.60 21.19 9.44
CA HIS A 50 3.10 20.12 8.60
C HIS A 50 2.45 20.16 7.20
N ILE A 51 1.12 20.28 7.16
CA ILE A 51 0.35 20.37 5.90
C ILE A 51 0.79 21.60 5.09
N ALA A 52 1.03 22.73 5.74
CA ALA A 52 1.43 23.97 5.06
C ALA A 52 2.88 23.96 4.56
N GLN A 53 3.81 23.39 5.34
CA GLN A 53 5.25 23.41 5.07
C GLN A 53 5.71 22.27 4.15
N PHE A 54 5.05 21.11 4.24
CA PHE A 54 5.40 19.90 3.47
C PHE A 54 4.20 19.39 2.65
N PRO A 55 3.57 20.21 1.79
CA PRO A 55 2.30 19.87 1.15
C PRO A 55 2.37 18.65 0.20
N ALA A 56 3.56 18.23 -0.21
CA ALA A 56 3.81 17.07 -1.07
C ALA A 56 4.40 15.86 -0.31
N SER A 57 4.50 15.90 1.02
CA SER A 57 5.05 14.79 1.81
C SER A 57 4.10 13.58 1.86
N SER A 58 4.67 12.41 2.03
CA SER A 58 3.96 11.14 2.26
C SER A 58 3.11 11.13 3.54
N GLU A 59 3.36 12.04 4.47
CA GLU A 59 2.69 12.13 5.76
C GLU A 59 1.48 13.09 5.76
N VAL A 60 1.28 13.88 4.70
CA VAL A 60 0.11 14.77 4.56
C VAL A 60 -1.24 14.04 4.72
N PRO A 61 -1.45 12.83 4.14
CA PRO A 61 -2.68 12.06 4.38
C PRO A 61 -2.92 11.75 5.86
N ASN A 62 -1.85 11.41 6.59
CA ASN A 62 -1.89 11.09 8.02
C ASN A 62 -2.21 12.37 8.81
N ALA A 63 -1.54 13.47 8.49
CA ALA A 63 -1.75 14.77 9.12
C ALA A 63 -3.17 15.29 8.94
N LEU A 64 -3.75 15.19 7.73
CA LEU A 64 -5.14 15.55 7.49
C LEU A 64 -6.10 14.71 8.33
N TYR A 65 -5.92 13.40 8.38
CA TYR A 65 -6.79 12.53 9.16
C TYR A 65 -6.72 12.83 10.65
N TRP A 66 -5.52 12.88 11.23
CA TRP A 66 -5.37 13.13 12.66
C TRP A 66 -5.73 14.56 13.06
N ARG A 67 -5.52 15.55 12.20
CA ARG A 67 -6.02 16.91 12.41
C ARG A 67 -7.54 16.96 12.44
N GLY A 68 -8.20 16.17 11.58
CA GLY A 68 -9.64 15.97 11.59
C GLY A 68 -10.13 15.29 12.87
N ARG A 69 -9.42 14.25 13.34
CA ARG A 69 -9.72 13.55 14.60
C ARG A 69 -9.62 14.47 15.82
N ILE A 70 -8.62 15.35 15.86
CA ILE A 70 -8.52 16.39 16.91
C ILE A 70 -9.73 17.34 16.82
N ALA A 71 -10.08 17.80 15.63
CA ALA A 71 -11.22 18.70 15.44
C ALA A 71 -12.56 18.06 15.87
N GLU A 72 -12.77 16.77 15.59
CA GLU A 72 -13.95 16.04 16.10
C GLU A 72 -13.99 16.01 17.63
N ALA A 73 -12.86 15.76 18.29
CA ALA A 73 -12.78 15.75 19.75
C ALA A 73 -12.99 17.15 20.37
N GLU A 74 -12.63 18.22 19.65
CA GLU A 74 -12.86 19.62 20.03
C GLU A 74 -14.29 20.10 19.71
N GLY A 75 -15.09 19.32 18.99
CA GLY A 75 -16.43 19.72 18.52
C GLY A 75 -16.42 20.62 17.28
N ASP A 76 -15.27 20.87 16.66
CA ASP A 76 -15.14 21.60 15.40
C ASP A 76 -15.42 20.67 14.21
N ILE A 77 -16.71 20.35 14.04
CA ILE A 77 -17.19 19.43 12.99
C ILE A 77 -16.92 19.98 11.59
N GLN A 78 -16.87 21.31 11.41
CA GLN A 78 -16.58 21.93 10.13
C GLN A 78 -15.14 21.66 9.70
N LYS A 79 -14.16 21.90 10.59
CA LYS A 79 -12.75 21.59 10.32
C LYS A 79 -12.52 20.10 10.14
N ALA A 80 -13.14 19.26 10.99
CA ALA A 80 -13.07 17.81 10.87
C ALA A 80 -13.50 17.34 9.47
N ARG A 81 -14.68 17.81 9.03
CA ARG A 81 -15.21 17.49 7.71
C ARG A 81 -14.30 17.98 6.58
N SER A 82 -13.82 19.22 6.65
CA SER A 82 -12.91 19.78 5.63
C SER A 82 -11.64 18.92 5.47
N CYS A 83 -11.01 18.50 6.57
CA CYS A 83 -9.87 17.58 6.55
C CYS A 83 -10.19 16.25 5.85
N TYR A 84 -11.30 15.61 6.23
CA TYR A 84 -11.71 14.32 5.67
C TYR A 84 -12.13 14.40 4.19
N GLN A 85 -12.76 15.50 3.79
CA GLN A 85 -13.10 15.75 2.39
C GLN A 85 -11.85 15.93 1.54
N LYS A 86 -10.92 16.79 1.98
CA LYS A 86 -9.65 17.01 1.28
C LYS A 86 -8.87 15.71 1.11
N LEU A 87 -8.86 14.88 2.15
CA LEU A 87 -8.21 13.57 2.13
C LEU A 87 -8.81 12.64 1.06
N ASN A 88 -10.14 12.63 0.93
CA ASN A 88 -10.84 11.82 -0.09
C ASN A 88 -10.73 12.38 -1.51
N GLU A 89 -10.51 13.68 -1.64
CA GLU A 89 -10.31 14.35 -2.92
C GLU A 89 -8.90 14.10 -3.48
N ARG A 90 -7.87 14.13 -2.63
CA ARG A 90 -6.45 14.06 -3.05
C ARG A 90 -5.80 12.70 -2.88
N PHE A 91 -6.27 11.90 -1.92
CA PHE A 91 -5.64 10.65 -1.52
C PHE A 91 -6.65 9.51 -1.46
N ARG A 92 -7.58 9.50 -2.42
CA ARG A 92 -8.80 8.68 -2.38
C ARG A 92 -8.59 7.23 -1.96
N ASN A 93 -7.59 6.54 -2.50
CA ASN A 93 -7.35 5.14 -2.18
C ASN A 93 -6.24 4.95 -1.16
N TYR A 94 -5.94 5.92 -0.29
CA TYR A 94 -4.98 5.80 0.81
C TYR A 94 -5.67 5.26 2.06
N TYR A 95 -4.90 4.64 2.98
CA TYR A 95 -5.43 4.05 4.20
C TYR A 95 -6.26 5.05 5.02
N TYR A 96 -5.71 6.23 5.30
CA TYR A 96 -6.43 7.24 6.09
C TYR A 96 -7.63 7.85 5.34
N ALA A 97 -7.65 7.85 4.01
CA ALA A 97 -8.83 8.25 3.25
C ALA A 97 -9.98 7.25 3.44
N MET A 98 -9.69 5.94 3.51
CA MET A 98 -10.69 4.93 3.87
C MET A 98 -11.25 5.19 5.27
N GLN A 99 -10.38 5.42 6.25
CA GLN A 99 -10.81 5.72 7.62
C GLN A 99 -11.66 7.01 7.67
N ALA A 100 -11.25 8.05 6.95
CA ALA A 100 -12.01 9.30 6.85
C ALA A 100 -13.39 9.12 6.21
N ARG A 101 -13.57 8.19 5.27
CA ARG A 101 -14.92 7.89 4.72
C ARG A 101 -15.85 7.35 5.78
N GLU A 102 -15.37 6.47 6.65
CA GLU A 102 -16.17 5.96 7.76
C GLU A 102 -16.56 7.10 8.72
N ARG A 103 -15.61 7.98 9.08
CA ARG A 103 -15.92 9.18 9.89
C ARG A 103 -16.94 10.10 9.20
N LEU A 104 -16.81 10.33 7.89
CA LEU A 104 -17.73 11.17 7.13
C LEU A 104 -19.17 10.63 7.08
N ARG A 105 -19.37 9.31 7.23
CA ARG A 105 -20.73 8.72 7.33
C ARG A 105 -21.41 9.09 8.64
N GLU A 106 -20.66 9.33 9.70
CA GLU A 106 -21.18 9.76 11.00
C GLU A 106 -21.46 11.27 11.04
N ILE A 107 -20.74 12.07 10.24
CA ILE A 107 -20.89 13.52 10.17
C ILE A 107 -22.08 13.91 9.27
N LYS A 108 -23.14 14.43 9.88
CA LYS A 108 -24.37 14.88 9.19
C LYS A 108 -24.26 16.22 8.46
N LEU A 109 -23.15 16.95 8.62
CA LEU A 109 -22.93 18.24 7.98
C LEU A 109 -22.81 18.08 6.45
N ALA A 110 -23.37 19.00 5.67
CA ALA A 110 -23.21 19.03 4.21
C ALA A 110 -21.74 19.30 3.83
N PRO A 111 -21.30 18.97 2.59
CA PRO A 111 -19.97 19.35 2.10
C PRO A 111 -19.63 20.81 2.41
N VAL A 112 -18.44 21.05 2.98
CA VAL A 112 -17.98 22.41 3.32
C VAL A 112 -16.97 22.89 2.28
N ALA A 113 -16.78 24.22 2.19
CA ALA A 113 -15.72 24.79 1.39
C ALA A 113 -14.35 24.33 1.90
N ASP A 114 -13.39 24.27 0.98
CA ASP A 114 -12.02 23.93 1.32
C ASP A 114 -11.40 24.96 2.26
N ASP A 115 -10.65 24.47 3.25
CA ASP A 115 -9.79 25.32 4.04
C ASP A 115 -8.66 25.87 3.15
N PRO A 116 -8.44 27.21 3.10
CA PRO A 116 -7.40 27.81 2.27
C PRO A 116 -5.99 27.26 2.54
N SER A 117 -5.72 26.75 3.74
CA SER A 117 -4.43 26.12 4.09
C SER A 117 -4.14 24.87 3.26
N PHE A 118 -5.16 24.25 2.65
CA PHE A 118 -5.01 23.04 1.83
C PHE A 118 -4.71 23.34 0.36
N ALA A 119 -4.71 24.61 -0.06
CA ALA A 119 -4.55 25.00 -1.46
C ALA A 119 -3.22 24.54 -2.09
N ARG A 120 -2.18 24.33 -1.27
CA ARG A 120 -0.85 23.89 -1.74
C ARG A 120 -0.74 22.37 -1.90
N ILE A 121 -1.70 21.60 -1.40
CA ILE A 121 -1.70 20.14 -1.53
C ILE A 121 -1.87 19.79 -3.03
N PRO A 122 -0.91 19.08 -3.66
CA PRO A 122 -0.96 18.77 -5.07
C PRO A 122 -2.25 18.03 -5.46
N SER A 123 -2.83 18.40 -6.61
CA SER A 123 -3.98 17.70 -7.17
C SER A 123 -3.65 16.25 -7.54
N ALA A 124 -4.67 15.39 -7.53
CA ALA A 124 -4.54 14.06 -8.10
C ALA A 124 -4.22 14.16 -9.60
N PRO A 125 -3.35 13.29 -10.13
CA PRO A 125 -3.03 13.29 -11.56
C PRO A 125 -4.24 12.91 -12.42
N ASP A 126 -4.32 13.46 -13.63
CA ASP A 126 -5.39 13.17 -14.58
C ASP A 126 -5.25 11.74 -15.16
N PRO A 127 -6.28 10.87 -14.98
CA PRO A 127 -6.30 9.53 -15.56
C PRO A 127 -6.05 9.48 -17.07
N ALA A 128 -6.50 10.48 -17.83
CA ALA A 128 -6.40 10.50 -19.29
C ALA A 128 -4.95 10.54 -19.78
N THR A 129 -4.03 11.03 -18.95
CA THR A 129 -2.60 11.18 -19.30
C THR A 129 -1.78 9.89 -19.16
N ILE A 130 -2.41 8.78 -18.73
CA ILE A 130 -1.74 7.54 -18.30
C ILE A 130 -1.64 6.48 -19.39
N PHE A 131 -2.61 6.43 -20.31
CA PHE A 131 -2.65 5.42 -21.37
C PHE A 131 -2.95 6.05 -22.72
N ALA A 132 -2.39 7.23 -23.00
CA ALA A 132 -2.38 7.74 -24.37
C ALA A 132 -1.62 6.70 -25.22
N PRO A 133 -2.28 6.02 -26.17
CA PRO A 133 -1.58 5.15 -27.11
C PRO A 133 -0.52 5.96 -27.87
N SER A 134 0.50 5.31 -28.42
CA SER A 134 1.22 5.96 -29.50
C SER A 134 0.26 6.00 -30.69
N ASP A 135 -0.25 7.18 -31.02
CA ASP A 135 -0.91 7.39 -32.32
C ASP A 135 0.12 7.31 -33.46
N ASP A 136 1.42 7.36 -33.14
CA ASP A 136 2.50 7.22 -34.09
C ASP A 136 2.84 5.74 -34.35
N VAL A 137 2.13 5.17 -35.32
CA VAL A 137 2.40 3.83 -35.88
C VAL A 137 3.71 3.80 -36.66
N THR A 138 4.35 4.94 -36.92
CA THR A 138 5.63 5.04 -37.64
C THR A 138 6.86 4.98 -36.74
N ASP A 139 6.69 4.95 -35.42
CA ASP A 139 7.81 4.74 -34.51
C ASP A 139 8.49 3.39 -34.80
N ILE A 140 9.74 3.47 -35.26
CA ILE A 140 10.51 2.32 -35.70
C ILE A 140 10.85 1.38 -34.53
N ARG A 141 10.99 1.91 -33.31
CA ARG A 141 11.26 1.09 -32.11
C ARG A 141 10.01 0.33 -31.71
N LEU A 142 8.84 0.96 -31.78
CA LEU A 142 7.57 0.29 -31.55
C LEU A 142 7.34 -0.85 -32.56
N SER A 143 7.53 -0.56 -33.85
CA SER A 143 7.37 -1.56 -34.92
C SER A 143 8.34 -2.73 -34.73
N LYS A 144 9.62 -2.45 -34.43
CA LYS A 144 10.63 -3.47 -34.16
C LYS A 144 10.32 -4.28 -32.90
N ALA A 145 9.90 -3.65 -31.82
CA ALA A 145 9.51 -4.34 -30.59
C ALA A 145 8.35 -5.31 -30.82
N ARG A 146 7.34 -4.92 -31.60
CA ARG A 146 6.21 -5.80 -31.96
C ARG A 146 6.65 -7.00 -32.79
N LEU A 147 7.50 -6.81 -33.79
CA LEU A 147 8.05 -7.92 -34.59
C LEU A 147 8.86 -8.89 -33.73
N LEU A 148 9.73 -8.38 -32.85
CA LEU A 148 10.52 -9.19 -31.93
C LEU A 148 9.62 -9.95 -30.95
N SER A 149 8.57 -9.31 -30.42
CA SER A 149 7.58 -9.96 -29.55
C SER A 149 6.85 -11.10 -30.25
N ASN A 150 6.45 -10.91 -31.51
CA ASN A 150 5.80 -11.96 -32.31
C ASN A 150 6.73 -13.16 -32.56
N ALA A 151 8.04 -12.93 -32.58
CA ALA A 151 9.06 -13.97 -32.66
C ALA A 151 9.47 -14.56 -31.29
N ALA A 152 8.74 -14.24 -30.21
CA ALA A 152 9.05 -14.61 -28.83
C ALA A 152 10.43 -14.11 -28.31
N MET A 153 11.01 -13.10 -28.98
CA MET A 153 12.27 -12.47 -28.61
C MET A 153 12.03 -11.33 -27.60
N PHE A 154 11.44 -11.67 -26.44
CA PHE A 154 10.94 -10.70 -25.46
C PHE A 154 12.03 -9.79 -24.89
N ASP A 155 13.23 -10.32 -24.63
CA ASP A 155 14.33 -9.51 -24.06
C ASP A 155 14.84 -8.46 -25.06
N GLN A 156 14.90 -8.81 -26.35
CA GLN A 156 15.24 -7.86 -27.41
C GLN A 156 14.13 -6.81 -27.60
N ALA A 157 12.86 -7.24 -27.60
CA ALA A 157 11.72 -6.34 -27.70
C ALA A 157 11.70 -5.32 -26.53
N GLN A 158 11.97 -5.80 -25.31
CA GLN A 158 12.04 -4.98 -24.11
C GLN A 158 13.13 -3.89 -24.23
N LYS A 159 14.32 -4.23 -24.74
CA LYS A 159 15.41 -3.26 -24.96
C LYS A 159 15.03 -2.15 -25.95
N GLU A 160 14.26 -2.45 -26.98
CA GLU A 160 13.78 -1.43 -27.93
C GLU A 160 12.81 -0.46 -27.26
N LEU A 161 11.90 -0.97 -26.42
CA LEU A 161 10.98 -0.12 -25.65
C LEU A 161 11.71 0.70 -24.59
N GLU A 162 12.68 0.13 -23.88
CA GLU A 162 13.52 0.87 -22.92
C GLU A 162 14.33 1.99 -23.60
N ALA A 163 14.79 1.78 -24.83
CA ALA A 163 15.43 2.82 -25.62
C ALA A 163 14.46 3.93 -26.01
N ALA A 164 13.21 3.60 -26.37
CA ALA A 164 12.15 4.59 -26.65
C ALA A 164 11.75 5.39 -25.40
N ALA A 165 11.78 4.75 -24.22
CA ALA A 165 11.46 5.36 -22.93
C ALA A 165 12.49 6.39 -22.44
N LYS A 166 13.65 6.52 -23.12
CA LYS A 166 14.62 7.59 -22.83
C LYS A 166 14.07 8.98 -23.14
N ASP A 167 13.15 9.07 -24.10
CA ASP A 167 12.35 10.28 -24.30
C ASP A 167 11.20 10.31 -23.31
N LYS A 168 11.19 11.31 -22.43
CA LYS A 168 10.16 11.47 -21.38
C LYS A 168 8.77 11.77 -21.95
N ASN A 169 8.67 12.16 -23.22
CA ASN A 169 7.40 12.39 -23.90
C ASN A 169 6.73 11.08 -24.34
N ASN A 170 7.48 9.98 -24.46
CA ASN A 170 6.97 8.68 -24.91
C ASN A 170 6.27 7.89 -23.80
N ARG A 171 5.25 8.46 -23.14
CA ARG A 171 4.53 7.77 -22.04
C ARG A 171 3.79 6.51 -22.48
N TRP A 172 3.39 6.45 -23.76
CA TRP A 172 2.77 5.27 -24.37
C TRP A 172 3.62 3.99 -24.22
N VAL A 173 4.94 4.13 -24.12
CA VAL A 173 5.89 3.01 -24.09
C VAL A 173 5.64 2.07 -22.92
N PHE A 174 5.18 2.61 -21.78
CA PHE A 174 4.88 1.82 -20.60
C PHE A 174 3.71 0.86 -20.84
N GLY A 175 2.72 1.27 -21.63
CA GLY A 175 1.60 0.41 -22.03
C GLY A 175 2.07 -0.76 -22.90
N GLU A 176 2.99 -0.52 -23.84
CA GLU A 176 3.53 -1.58 -24.69
C GLU A 176 4.48 -2.51 -23.92
N MET A 177 5.29 -1.98 -22.99
CA MET A 177 6.12 -2.80 -22.08
C MET A 177 5.27 -3.73 -21.22
N VAL A 178 4.15 -3.23 -20.68
CA VAL A 178 3.22 -4.04 -19.88
C VAL A 178 2.63 -5.18 -20.70
N LYS A 179 2.15 -4.91 -21.92
CA LYS A 179 1.62 -5.95 -22.83
C LYS A 179 2.68 -7.02 -23.12
N LEU A 180 3.90 -6.59 -23.42
CA LEU A 180 5.04 -7.48 -23.67
C LEU A 180 5.33 -8.40 -22.47
N GLN A 181 5.37 -7.82 -21.26
CA GLN A 181 5.67 -8.54 -20.03
C GLN A 181 4.54 -9.51 -19.63
N GLN A 182 3.29 -9.14 -19.87
CA GLN A 182 2.14 -10.04 -19.72
C GLN A 182 2.24 -11.23 -20.67
N ALA A 183 2.53 -10.99 -21.95
CA ALA A 183 2.72 -12.05 -22.94
C ALA A 183 3.90 -12.98 -22.59
N ALA A 184 4.95 -12.43 -21.98
CA ALA A 184 6.10 -13.20 -21.49
C ALA A 184 5.83 -13.97 -20.17
N GLY A 185 4.61 -13.93 -19.62
CA GLY A 185 4.26 -14.59 -18.36
C GLY A 185 4.89 -13.95 -17.12
N LYS A 186 5.20 -12.64 -17.18
CA LYS A 186 5.87 -11.88 -16.11
C LYS A 186 4.96 -10.77 -15.53
N PRO A 187 3.82 -11.11 -14.89
CA PRO A 187 2.87 -10.11 -14.37
C PRO A 187 3.46 -9.24 -13.24
N HIS A 188 4.40 -9.78 -12.46
CA HIS A 188 5.11 -9.03 -11.41
C HIS A 188 5.95 -7.88 -12.00
N VAL A 189 6.58 -8.08 -13.18
CA VAL A 189 7.33 -7.02 -13.86
C VAL A 189 6.38 -5.97 -14.42
N ALA A 190 5.26 -6.37 -15.01
CA ALA A 190 4.22 -5.46 -15.49
C ALA A 190 3.67 -4.55 -14.38
N LEU A 191 3.39 -5.13 -13.22
CA LEU A 191 3.01 -4.40 -12.01
C LEU A 191 4.09 -3.37 -11.61
N GLN A 192 5.35 -3.78 -11.56
CA GLN A 192 6.48 -2.89 -11.21
C GLN A 192 6.63 -1.74 -12.21
N THR A 193 6.51 -2.02 -13.51
CA THR A 193 6.59 -1.01 -14.57
C THR A 193 5.51 0.05 -14.39
N LEU A 194 4.25 -0.34 -14.17
CA LEU A 194 3.17 0.64 -13.94
C LEU A 194 3.33 1.41 -12.64
N LYS A 195 3.73 0.75 -11.53
CA LYS A 195 3.97 1.43 -10.25
C LYS A 195 5.03 2.53 -10.37
N ARG A 196 6.10 2.27 -11.12
CA ARG A 196 7.18 3.26 -11.35
C ARG A 196 6.77 4.37 -12.30
N ALA A 197 6.03 4.03 -13.36
CA ALA A 197 5.53 5.01 -14.31
C ALA A 197 4.50 5.96 -13.67
N TYR A 198 3.69 5.45 -12.74
CA TYR A 198 2.56 6.17 -12.14
C TYR A 198 2.52 6.02 -10.63
N PRO A 199 3.48 6.57 -9.86
CA PRO A 199 3.56 6.37 -8.40
C PRO A 199 2.32 6.87 -7.64
N SER A 200 1.60 7.86 -8.20
CA SER A 200 0.43 8.48 -7.57
C SER A 200 -0.92 7.84 -7.96
N TYR A 201 -0.93 6.65 -8.57
CA TYR A 201 -2.18 5.98 -9.01
C TYR A 201 -3.22 5.78 -7.87
N PHE A 202 -2.79 5.72 -6.61
CA PHE A 202 -3.71 5.64 -5.47
C PHE A 202 -4.52 6.92 -5.22
N ALA A 203 -4.10 8.06 -5.76
CA ALA A 203 -4.87 9.30 -5.70
C ALA A 203 -6.07 9.29 -6.66
N ILE A 204 -6.06 8.41 -7.66
CA ILE A 204 -7.04 8.37 -8.76
C ILE A 204 -8.25 7.52 -8.37
N GLU A 205 -9.45 7.88 -8.83
CA GLU A 205 -10.64 7.03 -8.69
C GLU A 205 -10.44 5.67 -9.38
N VAL A 206 -10.73 4.57 -8.66
CA VAL A 206 -10.49 3.22 -9.19
C VAL A 206 -11.32 3.00 -10.46
N SER A 207 -12.57 3.47 -10.47
CA SER A 207 -13.48 3.29 -11.62
C SER A 207 -13.15 4.18 -12.81
N SER A 208 -12.28 5.19 -12.68
CA SER A 208 -11.86 6.03 -13.81
C SER A 208 -10.63 5.49 -14.54
N LEU A 209 -9.95 4.49 -13.97
CA LEU A 209 -8.81 3.84 -14.61
C LEU A 209 -9.29 2.75 -15.58
N PRO A 210 -8.65 2.60 -16.75
CA PRO A 210 -8.95 1.51 -17.67
C PRO A 210 -8.79 0.15 -17.00
N ARG A 211 -9.72 -0.76 -17.28
CA ARG A 211 -9.74 -2.09 -16.67
C ARG A 211 -8.42 -2.87 -16.81
N PRO A 212 -7.75 -2.91 -17.99
CA PRO A 212 -6.48 -3.60 -18.13
C PRO A 212 -5.37 -3.05 -17.21
N MET A 213 -5.41 -1.75 -16.91
CA MET A 213 -4.47 -1.12 -15.98
C MET A 213 -4.73 -1.56 -14.54
N LEU A 214 -6.00 -1.60 -14.13
CA LEU A 214 -6.39 -2.09 -12.82
C LEU A 214 -5.96 -3.55 -12.61
N GLU A 215 -6.18 -4.40 -13.61
CA GLU A 215 -5.77 -5.80 -13.59
C GLU A 215 -4.26 -5.99 -13.53
N THR A 216 -3.50 -5.06 -14.11
CA THR A 216 -2.04 -5.07 -14.03
C THR A 216 -1.54 -4.57 -12.66
N LEU A 217 -2.17 -3.53 -12.10
CA LEU A 217 -1.79 -2.95 -10.81
C LEU A 217 -2.22 -3.82 -9.61
N PHE A 218 -3.26 -4.62 -9.80
CA PHE A 218 -3.85 -5.54 -8.82
C PHE A 218 -4.05 -6.91 -9.45
N PRO A 219 -2.97 -7.61 -9.84
CA PRO A 219 -3.10 -8.87 -10.55
C PRO A 219 -3.59 -9.97 -9.61
N ARG A 220 -4.21 -11.01 -10.16
CA ARG A 220 -4.68 -12.21 -9.45
C ARG A 220 -4.07 -13.51 -10.04
N PRO A 221 -2.73 -13.65 -10.17
CA PRO A 221 -2.15 -14.90 -10.63
C PRO A 221 -2.36 -15.99 -9.57
N TRP A 222 -2.59 -17.23 -10.01
CA TRP A 222 -2.97 -18.34 -9.13
C TRP A 222 -4.22 -18.05 -8.29
N TRP A 223 -5.18 -17.27 -8.82
CA TRP A 223 -6.35 -16.83 -8.05
C TRP A 223 -7.12 -17.99 -7.42
N GLU A 224 -7.33 -19.07 -8.18
CA GLU A 224 -8.06 -20.23 -7.68
C GLU A 224 -7.30 -20.91 -6.52
N GLU A 225 -5.98 -21.01 -6.59
CA GLU A 225 -5.16 -21.50 -5.48
C GLU A 225 -5.20 -20.55 -4.27
N VAL A 226 -5.11 -19.24 -4.50
CA VAL A 226 -5.20 -18.21 -3.45
C VAL A 226 -6.53 -18.32 -2.73
N LYS A 227 -7.64 -18.35 -3.50
CA LYS A 227 -9.01 -18.46 -2.97
C LYS A 227 -9.19 -19.75 -2.17
N ARG A 228 -8.86 -20.91 -2.74
CA ARG A 228 -8.99 -22.20 -2.05
C ARG A 228 -8.21 -22.25 -0.74
N ASN A 229 -6.95 -21.80 -0.73
CA ASN A 229 -6.12 -21.83 0.48
C ASN A 229 -6.53 -20.78 1.52
N ALA A 230 -6.99 -19.60 1.08
CA ALA A 230 -7.52 -18.58 1.96
C ALA A 230 -8.80 -19.06 2.65
N GLU A 231 -9.77 -19.56 1.89
CA GLU A 231 -11.06 -20.07 2.39
C GLU A 231 -10.86 -21.27 3.32
N ALA A 232 -9.98 -22.22 2.96
CA ALA A 232 -9.63 -23.36 3.82
C ALA A 232 -9.03 -22.95 5.18
N ASN A 233 -8.47 -21.74 5.27
CA ASN A 233 -7.95 -21.17 6.50
C ASN A 233 -8.84 -20.04 7.04
N SER A 234 -10.10 -19.88 6.59
CA SER A 234 -11.00 -18.81 7.05
C SER A 234 -10.37 -17.41 6.95
N LEU A 235 -9.69 -17.15 5.83
CA LEU A 235 -9.11 -15.87 5.47
C LEU A 235 -9.83 -15.31 4.24
N ASP A 236 -9.94 -13.99 4.14
CA ASP A 236 -10.45 -13.34 2.94
C ASP A 236 -9.44 -13.50 1.78
N PRO A 237 -9.83 -14.05 0.61
CA PRO A 237 -8.94 -14.21 -0.53
C PRO A 237 -8.29 -12.91 -1.02
N TYR A 238 -8.98 -11.77 -0.92
CA TYR A 238 -8.43 -10.47 -1.29
C TYR A 238 -7.44 -9.93 -0.25
N LEU A 239 -7.59 -10.30 1.03
CA LEU A 239 -6.57 -10.04 2.04
C LEU A 239 -5.29 -10.83 1.73
N VAL A 240 -5.41 -12.10 1.35
CA VAL A 240 -4.26 -12.93 0.98
C VAL A 240 -3.58 -12.41 -0.29
N ALA A 241 -4.34 -12.04 -1.33
CA ALA A 241 -3.79 -11.42 -2.54
C ALA A 241 -3.07 -10.10 -2.22
N SER A 242 -3.63 -9.29 -1.34
CA SER A 242 -3.03 -8.05 -0.86
C SER A 242 -1.70 -8.28 -0.13
N LEU A 243 -1.65 -9.29 0.74
CA LEU A 243 -0.45 -9.73 1.45
C LEU A 243 0.63 -10.19 0.46
N ILE A 244 0.31 -11.10 -0.47
CA ILE A 244 1.25 -11.56 -1.52
C ILE A 244 1.80 -10.38 -2.34
N ARG A 245 0.92 -9.44 -2.70
CA ARG A 245 1.30 -8.24 -3.44
C ARG A 245 2.34 -7.42 -2.69
N GLN A 246 2.20 -7.29 -1.37
CA GLN A 246 3.14 -6.55 -0.53
C GLN A 246 4.44 -7.33 -0.31
N GLU A 247 4.37 -8.66 -0.20
CA GLU A 247 5.53 -9.52 0.08
C GLU A 247 6.43 -9.76 -1.14
N SER A 248 5.84 -10.04 -2.30
CA SER A 248 6.60 -10.50 -3.48
C SER A 248 6.16 -9.86 -4.79
N GLU A 249 5.10 -9.05 -4.78
CA GLU A 249 4.45 -8.56 -6.00
C GLU A 249 4.06 -9.71 -6.94
N PHE A 250 3.74 -10.88 -6.38
CA PHE A 250 3.46 -12.13 -7.08
C PHE A 250 4.64 -12.73 -7.85
N ASN A 251 5.88 -12.42 -7.49
CA ASN A 251 7.05 -13.14 -7.98
C ASN A 251 7.27 -14.43 -7.15
N PRO A 252 7.01 -15.63 -7.70
CA PRO A 252 7.19 -16.88 -6.96
C PRO A 252 8.66 -17.22 -6.70
N MET A 253 9.58 -16.58 -7.42
CA MET A 253 11.03 -16.75 -7.26
C MET A 253 11.66 -15.71 -6.33
N ALA A 254 10.85 -14.89 -5.65
CA ALA A 254 11.36 -13.85 -4.75
C ALA A 254 12.11 -14.45 -3.56
N ILE A 255 13.33 -13.97 -3.33
CA ILE A 255 14.15 -14.29 -2.14
C ILE A 255 14.61 -12.97 -1.52
N SER A 256 14.19 -12.68 -0.29
CA SER A 256 14.62 -11.46 0.42
C SER A 256 16.05 -11.58 0.95
N HIS A 257 16.64 -10.44 1.28
CA HIS A 257 17.90 -10.34 2.02
C HIS A 257 17.90 -11.12 3.35
N ALA A 258 16.72 -11.27 3.98
CA ALA A 258 16.52 -12.04 5.20
C ALA A 258 16.29 -13.55 4.94
N ASN A 259 16.48 -14.02 3.71
CA ASN A 259 16.21 -15.39 3.27
C ASN A 259 14.74 -15.79 3.45
N ALA A 260 13.80 -14.89 3.11
CA ALA A 260 12.38 -15.22 3.00
C ALA A 260 12.03 -15.58 1.55
N TYR A 261 11.22 -16.61 1.33
CA TYR A 261 11.06 -17.27 0.02
C TYR A 261 9.63 -17.21 -0.51
N GLY A 262 9.52 -16.96 -1.83
CA GLY A 262 8.32 -17.13 -2.64
C GLY A 262 7.23 -16.09 -2.40
N LEU A 263 6.00 -16.45 -2.81
CA LEU A 263 4.87 -15.52 -2.91
C LEU A 263 4.54 -14.80 -1.60
N MET A 264 4.55 -15.51 -0.48
CA MET A 264 4.23 -15.00 0.85
C MET A 264 5.49 -14.81 1.72
N GLN A 265 6.68 -14.83 1.11
CA GLN A 265 7.97 -14.59 1.78
C GLN A 265 8.13 -15.36 3.11
N LEU A 266 8.10 -16.69 3.03
CA LEU A 266 8.28 -17.53 4.21
C LEU A 266 9.75 -17.78 4.51
N LEU A 267 10.14 -17.63 5.77
CA LEU A 267 11.44 -18.09 6.25
C LEU A 267 11.49 -19.63 6.23
N PRO A 268 12.63 -20.27 5.90
CA PRO A 268 12.76 -21.73 5.88
C PRO A 268 12.38 -22.40 7.20
N LYS A 269 12.65 -21.76 8.35
CA LYS A 269 12.27 -22.24 9.68
C LYS A 269 10.74 -22.29 9.85
N VAL A 270 10.05 -21.22 9.43
CA VAL A 270 8.59 -21.12 9.46
C VAL A 270 7.97 -22.14 8.50
N GLY A 271 8.47 -22.20 7.26
CA GLY A 271 8.02 -23.19 6.28
C GLY A 271 8.13 -24.63 6.79
N ARG A 272 9.25 -24.98 7.44
CA ARG A 272 9.44 -26.31 8.05
C ARG A 272 8.48 -26.56 9.22
N GLN A 273 8.21 -25.55 10.04
CA GLN A 273 7.26 -25.66 11.14
C GLN A 273 5.86 -25.95 10.60
N VAL A 274 5.36 -25.10 9.73
CA VAL A 274 4.00 -25.21 9.19
C VAL A 274 3.83 -26.43 8.30
N ALA A 275 4.88 -26.88 7.61
CA ALA A 275 4.84 -28.13 6.83
C ALA A 275 4.56 -29.36 7.69
N ARG A 276 5.00 -29.37 8.97
CA ARG A 276 4.63 -30.44 9.91
C ARG A 276 3.14 -30.36 10.26
N ASP A 277 2.63 -29.15 10.52
CA ASP A 277 1.23 -28.92 10.88
C ASP A 277 0.27 -29.37 9.78
N VAL A 278 0.60 -29.08 8.51
CA VAL A 278 -0.22 -29.47 7.35
C VAL A 278 0.14 -30.83 6.75
N LYS A 279 1.00 -31.61 7.43
CA LYS A 279 1.48 -32.94 7.00
C LYS A 279 2.08 -32.96 5.58
N LEU A 280 2.74 -31.88 5.16
CA LEU A 280 3.43 -31.79 3.88
C LEU A 280 4.86 -32.36 4.01
N ARG A 281 5.07 -33.59 3.54
CA ARG A 281 6.37 -34.28 3.55
C ARG A 281 6.68 -34.88 2.17
N PRO A 282 7.96 -34.92 1.73
CA PRO A 282 9.11 -34.25 2.36
C PRO A 282 9.09 -32.72 2.17
N PHE A 283 9.76 -32.00 3.09
CA PHE A 283 9.94 -30.54 3.02
C PHE A 283 11.39 -30.20 2.69
N SER A 284 11.60 -29.31 1.73
CA SER A 284 12.88 -28.65 1.46
C SER A 284 12.66 -27.15 1.27
N THR A 285 13.69 -26.34 1.50
CA THR A 285 13.60 -24.88 1.32
C THR A 285 13.20 -24.50 -0.11
N ALA A 286 13.68 -25.25 -1.11
CA ALA A 286 13.35 -25.01 -2.52
C ALA A 286 11.84 -25.09 -2.82
N ARG A 287 11.09 -25.91 -2.06
CA ARG A 287 9.64 -26.00 -2.20
C ARG A 287 8.92 -24.69 -1.84
N LEU A 288 9.56 -23.79 -1.09
CA LEU A 288 8.98 -22.47 -0.82
C LEU A 288 8.93 -21.59 -2.07
N LEU A 289 9.63 -21.93 -3.15
CA LEU A 289 9.53 -21.24 -4.44
C LEU A 289 8.41 -21.82 -5.33
N GLU A 290 7.83 -22.98 -4.96
CA GLU A 290 6.69 -23.55 -5.66
C GLU A 290 5.40 -22.82 -5.23
N PRO A 291 4.65 -22.17 -6.15
CA PRO A 291 3.46 -21.39 -5.79
C PRO A 291 2.45 -22.15 -4.92
N GLN A 292 2.12 -23.39 -5.28
CA GLN A 292 1.15 -24.19 -4.55
C GLN A 292 1.58 -24.51 -3.11
N ALA A 293 2.85 -24.88 -2.92
CA ALA A 293 3.38 -25.16 -1.58
C ALA A 293 3.50 -23.87 -0.76
N ASN A 294 3.97 -22.78 -1.36
CA ASN A 294 4.10 -21.49 -0.69
C ASN A 294 2.74 -20.95 -0.23
N LEU A 295 1.71 -20.99 -1.09
CA LEU A 295 0.35 -20.54 -0.74
C LEU A 295 -0.27 -21.39 0.37
N LYS A 296 -0.11 -22.72 0.30
CA LYS A 296 -0.62 -23.64 1.34
C LYS A 296 0.01 -23.37 2.71
N LEU A 297 1.34 -23.24 2.74
CA LEU A 297 2.07 -22.99 3.99
C LEU A 297 1.87 -21.56 4.48
N GLY A 298 1.84 -20.58 3.58
CA GLY A 298 1.79 -19.16 3.91
C GLY A 298 0.42 -18.74 4.44
N THR A 299 -0.66 -19.21 3.82
CA THR A 299 -2.02 -18.97 4.34
C THR A 299 -2.23 -19.63 5.69
N ARG A 300 -1.70 -20.85 5.89
CA ARG A 300 -1.75 -21.52 7.20
C ARG A 300 -0.98 -20.74 8.26
N TYR A 301 0.23 -20.29 7.93
CA TYR A 301 1.04 -19.48 8.85
C TYR A 301 0.33 -18.16 9.19
N PHE A 302 -0.22 -17.48 8.19
CA PHE A 302 -0.92 -16.22 8.40
C PHE A 302 -2.17 -16.42 9.28
N ARG A 303 -2.93 -17.51 9.09
CA ARG A 303 -4.04 -17.86 9.98
C ARG A 303 -3.60 -18.04 11.43
N GLN A 304 -2.48 -18.72 11.69
CA GLN A 304 -1.91 -18.83 13.04
C GLN A 304 -1.66 -17.45 13.65
N MET A 305 -1.09 -16.52 12.89
CA MET A 305 -0.88 -15.15 13.37
C MET A 305 -2.20 -14.44 13.68
N VAL A 306 -3.25 -14.64 12.89
CA VAL A 306 -4.57 -14.04 13.15
C VAL A 306 -5.21 -14.67 14.40
N ASP A 307 -5.07 -15.98 14.61
CA ASP A 307 -5.56 -16.66 15.81
C ASP A 307 -4.84 -16.19 17.09
N GLU A 308 -3.51 -16.04 17.02
CA GLU A 308 -2.69 -15.53 18.13
C GLU A 308 -3.01 -14.08 18.53
N HIS A 309 -3.70 -13.34 17.66
CA HIS A 309 -4.08 -11.94 17.88
C HIS A 309 -5.60 -11.75 17.92
N ASP A 310 -6.32 -12.74 18.47
CA ASP A 310 -7.75 -12.64 18.80
C ASP A 310 -8.64 -12.34 17.57
N GLY A 311 -8.22 -12.77 16.38
CA GLY A 311 -8.95 -12.48 15.14
C GLY A 311 -8.62 -11.13 14.49
N THR A 312 -7.76 -10.31 15.11
CA THR A 312 -7.49 -8.94 14.65
C THR A 312 -6.43 -8.93 13.54
N VAL A 313 -6.87 -8.68 12.31
CA VAL A 313 -6.03 -8.77 11.11
C VAL A 313 -4.85 -7.80 11.14
N GLU A 314 -5.05 -6.58 11.61
CA GLU A 314 -4.00 -5.55 11.64
C GLU A 314 -2.86 -5.91 12.59
N TYR A 315 -3.17 -6.51 13.74
CA TYR A 315 -2.17 -7.07 14.64
C TYR A 315 -1.43 -8.25 14.02
N ALA A 316 -2.15 -9.14 13.34
CA ALA A 316 -1.56 -10.28 12.65
C ALA A 316 -0.61 -9.85 11.53
N LEU A 317 -0.96 -8.83 10.74
CA LEU A 317 -0.10 -8.26 9.70
C LEU A 317 1.16 -7.62 10.30
N ALA A 318 1.00 -6.85 11.39
CA ALA A 318 2.14 -6.29 12.09
C ALA A 318 3.07 -7.40 12.65
N ALA A 319 2.49 -8.50 13.14
CA ALA A 319 3.24 -9.64 13.68
C ALA A 319 3.92 -10.44 12.57
N TYR A 320 3.28 -10.57 11.40
CA TYR A 320 3.84 -11.23 10.23
C TYR A 320 5.12 -10.53 9.77
N ASN A 321 5.13 -9.19 9.74
CA ASN A 321 6.27 -8.39 9.30
C ASN A 321 7.33 -8.20 10.41
N ALA A 322 6.93 -7.90 11.64
CA ALA A 322 7.84 -7.47 12.69
C ALA A 322 8.08 -8.51 13.81
N GLY A 323 7.29 -9.59 13.84
CA GLY A 323 7.27 -10.61 14.87
C GLY A 323 6.27 -10.33 16.01
N ALA A 324 5.57 -11.36 16.47
CA ALA A 324 4.52 -11.28 17.50
C ALA A 324 4.97 -10.59 18.80
N HIS A 325 6.19 -10.88 19.28
CA HIS A 325 6.75 -10.27 20.50
C HIS A 325 6.76 -8.73 20.46
N ARG A 326 7.02 -8.14 19.29
CA ARG A 326 7.01 -6.67 19.12
C ARG A 326 5.59 -6.14 19.19
N VAL A 327 4.65 -6.82 18.54
CA VAL A 327 3.23 -6.44 18.57
C VAL A 327 2.69 -6.50 19.99
N THR A 328 3.04 -7.52 20.78
CA THR A 328 2.70 -7.57 22.22
C THR A 328 3.23 -6.34 22.95
N ALA A 329 4.51 -5.99 22.76
CA ALA A 329 5.11 -4.81 23.40
C ALA A 329 4.45 -3.49 22.94
N TRP A 330 4.13 -3.37 21.65
CA TRP A 330 3.44 -2.19 21.13
C TRP A 330 2.03 -2.06 21.68
N ARG A 331 1.25 -3.15 21.72
CA ARG A 331 -0.09 -3.17 22.36
C ARG A 331 -0.04 -2.73 23.82
N ALA A 332 1.01 -3.11 24.55
CA ALA A 332 1.21 -2.70 25.94
C ALA A 332 1.65 -1.23 26.12
N SER A 333 2.08 -0.55 25.04
CA SER A 333 2.66 0.80 25.12
C SER A 333 1.64 1.95 25.18
N GLY A 334 0.36 1.65 25.27
CA GLY A 334 -0.64 2.65 25.65
C GLY A 334 -2.05 2.08 25.68
N PRO A 335 -3.00 2.80 26.29
CA PRO A 335 -4.34 2.73 25.74
C PRO A 335 -4.32 3.39 24.35
N TYR A 336 -4.92 2.70 23.38
CA TYR A 336 -5.23 3.25 22.05
C TYR A 336 -6.74 3.41 21.97
N ARG A 337 -7.24 4.50 21.39
CA ARG A 337 -8.70 4.66 21.22
C ARG A 337 -9.25 3.71 20.18
N ASP A 338 -8.47 3.45 19.13
CA ASP A 338 -8.87 2.60 18.00
C ASP A 338 -7.67 2.05 17.24
N MET A 339 -7.96 1.21 16.24
CA MET A 339 -6.95 0.58 15.40
C MET A 339 -6.12 1.58 14.57
N PRO A 340 -6.70 2.63 13.94
CA PRO A 340 -5.91 3.68 13.31
C PRO A 340 -4.84 4.29 14.23
N GLU A 341 -5.17 4.55 15.50
CA GLU A 341 -4.22 5.11 16.48
C GLU A 341 -3.10 4.14 16.84
N PHE A 342 -3.43 2.85 17.00
CA PHE A 342 -2.43 1.80 17.16
C PHE A 342 -1.48 1.75 15.95
N ILE A 343 -2.02 1.73 14.73
CA ILE A 343 -1.22 1.63 13.50
C ILE A 343 -0.28 2.82 13.38
N GLU A 344 -0.76 4.06 13.51
CA GLU A 344 0.12 5.24 13.45
C GLU A 344 1.19 5.20 14.55
N SER A 345 0.88 4.56 15.68
CA SER A 345 1.81 4.38 16.79
C SER A 345 2.84 3.26 16.63
N ILE A 346 2.78 2.44 15.58
CA ILE A 346 3.79 1.40 15.33
C ILE A 346 5.16 2.06 15.15
N PRO A 347 6.17 1.80 16.00
CA PRO A 347 7.44 2.51 15.96
C PRO A 347 8.21 2.35 14.64
N PHE A 348 8.06 1.20 13.99
CA PHE A 348 8.71 0.91 12.72
C PHE A 348 7.88 1.44 11.57
N THR A 349 8.43 2.43 10.86
CA THR A 349 7.77 3.01 9.68
C THR A 349 7.47 1.94 8.64
N GLU A 350 8.40 1.02 8.38
CA GLU A 350 8.20 -0.10 7.47
C GLU A 350 6.98 -0.94 7.85
N THR A 351 6.86 -1.35 9.11
CA THR A 351 5.72 -2.16 9.58
C THR A 351 4.41 -1.37 9.56
N ARG A 352 4.43 -0.08 9.92
CA ARG A 352 3.26 0.80 9.82
C ARG A 352 2.74 0.85 8.39
N GLU A 353 3.62 1.19 7.45
CA GLU A 353 3.30 1.32 6.02
C GLU A 353 2.87 -0.03 5.44
N TYR A 354 3.49 -1.12 5.86
CA TYR A 354 3.12 -2.49 5.48
C TYR A 354 1.65 -2.81 5.82
N VAL A 355 1.25 -2.57 7.08
CA VAL A 355 -0.15 -2.82 7.52
C VAL A 355 -1.12 -1.93 6.73
N GLN A 356 -0.82 -0.63 6.66
CA GLN A 356 -1.63 0.33 5.91
C GLN A 356 -1.77 -0.07 4.43
N ALA A 357 -0.68 -0.47 3.79
CA ALA A 357 -0.67 -0.86 2.39
C ALA A 357 -1.51 -2.10 2.13
N ILE A 358 -1.46 -3.12 2.99
CA ILE A 358 -2.22 -4.36 2.81
C ILE A 358 -3.71 -4.13 3.03
N VAL A 359 -4.11 -3.43 4.09
CA VAL A 359 -5.53 -3.11 4.33
C VAL A 359 -6.11 -2.30 3.17
N ARG A 360 -5.35 -1.32 2.71
CA ARG A 360 -5.72 -0.45 1.58
C ARG A 360 -5.78 -1.21 0.25
N ASN A 361 -4.82 -2.08 -0.04
CA ASN A 361 -4.81 -2.90 -1.26
C ASN A 361 -5.99 -3.88 -1.27
N MET A 362 -6.35 -4.46 -0.12
CA MET A 362 -7.49 -5.36 0.00
C MET A 362 -8.81 -4.67 -0.39
N ASP A 363 -9.03 -3.43 0.07
CA ASP A 363 -10.20 -2.63 -0.36
C ASP A 363 -10.21 -2.40 -1.86
N VAL A 364 -9.07 -2.04 -2.45
CA VAL A 364 -8.97 -1.84 -3.90
C VAL A 364 -9.24 -3.14 -4.67
N TYR A 365 -8.67 -4.26 -4.23
CA TYR A 365 -8.99 -5.58 -4.80
C TYR A 365 -10.51 -5.86 -4.79
N LYS A 366 -11.18 -5.62 -3.65
CA LYS A 366 -12.63 -5.80 -3.54
C LYS A 366 -13.40 -4.88 -4.49
N ARG A 367 -12.99 -3.62 -4.63
CA ARG A 367 -13.66 -2.67 -5.52
C ARG A 367 -13.50 -3.02 -7.00
N ILE A 368 -12.37 -3.60 -7.38
CA ILE A 368 -12.13 -4.05 -8.75
C ILE A 368 -12.91 -5.35 -9.04
N TYR A 369 -12.87 -6.33 -8.14
CA TYR A 369 -13.26 -7.71 -8.47
C TYR A 369 -14.49 -8.26 -7.72
N ALA A 370 -14.90 -7.70 -6.57
CA ALA A 370 -15.99 -8.29 -5.79
C ALA A 370 -17.37 -8.14 -6.45
N ARG A 371 -17.57 -7.12 -7.29
CA ARG A 371 -18.82 -6.91 -8.02
C ARG A 371 -19.05 -7.92 -9.15
N GLU A 372 -17.98 -8.54 -9.66
CA GLU A 372 -18.05 -9.56 -10.72
C GLU A 372 -18.81 -10.82 -10.29
N VAL A 373 -18.77 -11.14 -9.00
CA VAL A 373 -19.43 -12.33 -8.44
C VAL A 373 -20.94 -12.10 -8.23
N ALA A 374 -21.39 -10.86 -8.07
CA ALA A 374 -22.80 -10.53 -7.84
C ALA A 374 -23.60 -10.42 -9.14
N GLU A 375 -22.94 -10.20 -10.28
CA GLU A 375 -23.58 -10.09 -11.61
C GLU A 375 -23.47 -11.38 -12.45
N SER A 376 -22.74 -12.38 -11.96
CA SER A 376 -22.54 -13.68 -12.62
C SER A 376 -23.37 -14.83 -11.98
N ASN A 377 -24.18 -14.51 -10.98
CA ASN A 377 -25.22 -15.36 -10.37
C ASN A 377 -26.58 -14.72 -10.63
#